data_AF-A0AB37UNF1-F1
#
_entry.id   AF-A0AB37UNF1-F1
#
_cell.length_a   1.000
_cell.length_b   1.000
_cell.length_c   1.000
_cell.angle_alpha   90.00
_cell.angle_beta   90.00
_cell.angle_gamma   90.00
#
_symmetry.space_group_name_H-M   'P 1'
#
loop_
_entity.id
_entity.type
_entity.pdbx_description
1 polymer ?
#
loop_
_entity_poly.entity_id
_entity_poly.type
_entity_poly.pdbx_seq_one_letter_code
_entity_poly.pdbx_strand_id
1 'polypeptide(L)'
;MSEVAKLPDETFSTIFSLQRRLLERIDEATATDAAIFERFGEVEETRPELEELQSIRERSTSAYTRLYTLLLRVAEAQPVASSATLNLFTGAIDRADTSLR
;
A
#
# COMPACT_ATOMS: atom_id res chain seq x y z
N MET A 1 3.17 18.55 -23.06
CA MET A 1 2.02 19.44 -22.76
C MET A 1 1.54 19.08 -21.37
N SER A 2 1.47 20.05 -20.46
CA SER A 2 0.94 19.81 -19.11
C SER A 2 -0.55 20.14 -19.12
N GLU A 3 -1.38 19.17 -18.76
CA GLU A 3 -2.82 19.34 -18.69
C GLU A 3 -3.17 19.90 -17.31
N VAL A 4 -3.89 21.02 -17.27
CA VAL A 4 -4.38 21.63 -16.02
C VAL A 4 -5.56 20.79 -15.56
N ALA A 5 -5.31 19.78 -14.73
CA ALA A 5 -6.35 18.86 -14.28
C ALA A 5 -6.16 18.52 -12.81
N LYS A 6 -6.99 19.15 -11.96
CA LYS A 6 -7.22 18.65 -10.58
C LYS A 6 -7.65 17.20 -10.66
N LEU A 7 -7.03 16.36 -9.85
CA LEU A 7 -7.49 14.98 -9.69
C LEU A 7 -8.97 14.99 -9.25
N PRO A 8 -9.83 14.14 -9.84
CA PRO A 8 -11.20 13.98 -9.38
C PRO A 8 -11.29 13.51 -7.92
N ASP A 9 -12.32 13.94 -7.20
CA ASP A 9 -12.57 13.51 -5.81
C ASP A 9 -12.72 11.99 -5.67
N GLU A 10 -13.25 11.32 -6.71
CA GLU A 10 -13.35 9.87 -6.77
C GLU A 10 -11.96 9.19 -6.76
N THR A 11 -10.96 9.80 -7.38
CA THR A 11 -9.57 9.31 -7.36
C THR A 11 -9.02 9.38 -5.93
N PHE A 12 -9.21 10.49 -5.23
CA PHE A 12 -8.81 10.62 -3.82
C PHE A 12 -9.50 9.58 -2.93
N SER A 13 -10.80 9.39 -3.12
CA SER A 13 -11.59 8.41 -2.36
C SER A 13 -11.08 6.98 -2.55
N THR A 14 -10.78 6.62 -3.80
CA THR A 14 -10.20 5.30 -4.15
C THR A 14 -8.86 5.10 -3.46
N ILE A 15 -8.00 6.10 -3.47
CA ILE A 15 -6.65 6.01 -2.91
C ILE A 15 -6.69 5.91 -1.38
N PHE A 16 -7.50 6.74 -0.73
CA PHE A 16 -7.66 6.65 0.73
C PHE A 16 -8.27 5.32 1.15
N SER A 17 -9.17 4.75 0.36
CA SER A 17 -9.67 3.38 0.58
C SER A 17 -8.55 2.35 0.47
N LEU A 18 -7.71 2.41 -0.57
CA LEU A 18 -6.57 1.49 -0.72
C LEU A 18 -5.54 1.64 0.39
N GLN A 19 -5.18 2.88 0.76
CA GLN A 19 -4.27 3.16 1.87
C GLN A 19 -4.79 2.58 3.18
N ARG A 20 -6.07 2.76 3.48
CA ARG A 20 -6.71 2.16 4.65
C ARG A 20 -6.63 0.64 4.63
N ARG A 21 -7.01 0.00 3.51
CA ARG A 21 -6.98 -1.46 3.38
C ARG A 21 -5.57 -2.04 3.54
N LEU A 22 -4.54 -1.32 3.06
CA LEU A 22 -3.15 -1.71 3.26
C LEU A 22 -2.73 -1.62 4.74
N LEU A 23 -3.15 -0.56 5.45
CA LEU A 23 -2.92 -0.45 6.89
C LEU A 23 -3.63 -1.55 7.68
N GLU A 24 -4.87 -1.88 7.33
CA GLU A 24 -5.62 -2.99 7.92
C GLU A 24 -4.92 -4.33 7.69
N ARG A 25 -4.37 -4.57 6.48
CA ARG A 25 -3.60 -5.80 6.19
C ARG A 25 -2.27 -5.87 6.95
N ILE A 26 -1.60 -4.73 7.14
CA ILE A 26 -0.37 -4.64 7.96
C ILE A 26 -0.69 -4.99 9.42
N ASP A 27 -1.77 -4.43 9.96
CA ASP A 27 -2.23 -4.69 11.32
C ASP A 27 -2.59 -6.17 11.51
N GLU A 28 -3.39 -6.74 10.60
CA GLU A 28 -3.78 -8.15 10.65
C GLU A 28 -2.58 -9.10 10.60
N ALA A 29 -1.63 -8.86 9.69
CA ALA A 29 -0.41 -9.67 9.60
C ALA A 29 0.42 -9.57 10.89
N THR A 30 0.54 -8.37 11.46
CA THR A 30 1.31 -8.12 12.69
C THR A 30 0.64 -8.77 13.91
N ALA A 31 -0.68 -8.66 14.04
CA ALA A 31 -1.44 -9.27 15.12
C ALA A 31 -1.39 -10.80 15.06
N THR A 32 -1.48 -11.37 13.85
CA THR A 32 -1.42 -12.82 13.65
C THR A 32 -0.02 -13.37 13.94
N ASP A 33 1.02 -12.68 13.48
CA ASP A 33 2.42 -13.02 13.75
C ASP A 33 2.70 -13.07 15.26
N ALA A 34 2.30 -12.02 15.98
CA ALA A 34 2.41 -11.96 17.43
C ALA A 34 1.64 -13.10 18.12
N ALA A 35 0.41 -13.38 17.68
CA ALA A 35 -0.41 -14.45 18.28
C ALA A 35 0.19 -15.85 18.06
N ILE A 36 0.77 -16.13 16.89
CA ILE A 36 1.47 -17.40 16.61
C ILE A 36 2.71 -17.50 17.50
N PHE A 37 3.53 -16.45 17.52
CA PHE A 37 4.77 -16.42 18.29
C PHE A 37 4.52 -16.57 19.80
N GLU A 38 3.53 -15.88 20.36
CA GLU A 38 3.18 -15.97 21.78
C GLU A 38 2.69 -17.37 22.17
N ARG A 39 1.94 -18.03 21.29
CA ARG A 39 1.30 -19.32 21.60
C ARG A 39 2.18 -20.52 21.34
N PHE A 40 3.00 -20.46 20.29
CA PHE A 40 3.75 -21.62 19.79
C PHE A 40 5.26 -21.37 19.72
N GLY A 41 5.69 -20.11 19.81
CA GLY A 41 7.06 -19.71 19.52
C GLY A 41 7.39 -19.80 18.02
N GLU A 42 8.65 -19.50 17.70
CA GLU A 42 9.22 -19.75 16.39
C GLU A 42 9.93 -21.11 16.40
N VAL A 43 9.27 -22.13 15.85
CA VAL A 43 9.76 -23.51 15.71
C VAL A 43 9.71 -23.95 14.25
N GLU A 44 10.24 -25.13 13.92
CA GLU A 44 10.25 -25.63 12.53
C GLU A 44 8.85 -25.66 11.92
N GLU A 45 7.85 -25.99 12.72
CA GLU A 45 6.45 -26.08 12.30
C GLU A 45 5.75 -24.73 12.11
N THR A 46 6.21 -23.64 12.74
CA THR A 46 5.59 -22.30 12.65
C THR A 46 6.38 -21.30 11.83
N ARG A 47 7.65 -21.61 11.52
CA ARG A 47 8.54 -20.75 10.74
C ARG A 47 7.96 -20.38 9.37
N PRO A 48 7.39 -21.31 8.58
CA PRO A 48 6.84 -20.96 7.26
C PRO A 48 5.72 -19.91 7.33
N GLU A 49 4.85 -20.03 8.34
CA GLU A 49 3.73 -19.10 8.56
C GLU A 49 4.23 -17.72 9.00
N LEU A 50 5.20 -17.66 9.91
CA LEU A 50 5.80 -16.41 10.36
C LEU A 50 6.56 -15.70 9.22
N GLU A 51 7.28 -16.44 8.38
CA GLU A 51 7.95 -15.89 7.19
C GLU A 51 6.96 -15.34 6.16
N GLU A 52 5.82 -16.01 5.94
CA GLU A 52 4.78 -15.49 5.05
C GLU A 52 4.11 -14.24 5.63
N LEU A 53 3.81 -14.21 6.94
CA LEU A 53 3.23 -13.04 7.61
C LEU A 53 4.17 -11.83 7.54
N GLN A 54 5.48 -12.04 7.76
CA GLN A 54 6.48 -11.02 7.55
C GLN A 54 6.47 -10.53 6.09
N SER A 55 6.46 -11.45 5.13
CA SER A 55 6.44 -11.11 3.71
C SER A 55 5.18 -10.32 3.33
N ILE A 56 4.00 -10.68 3.85
CA ILE A 56 2.75 -9.92 3.67
C ILE A 56 2.88 -8.50 4.23
N ARG A 57 3.43 -8.35 5.44
CA ARG A 57 3.65 -7.05 6.09
C ARG A 57 4.59 -6.17 5.26
N GLU A 58 5.70 -6.73 4.78
CA GLU A 58 6.69 -6.01 3.96
C GLU A 58 6.09 -5.55 2.62
N ARG A 59 5.38 -6.45 1.92
CA ARG A 59 4.70 -6.10 0.65
C ARG A 59 3.66 -5.00 0.85
N SER A 60 2.84 -5.10 1.89
CA SER A 60 1.78 -4.13 2.20
C SER A 60 2.37 -2.76 2.59
N THR A 61 3.43 -2.76 3.40
CA THR A 61 4.14 -1.53 3.81
C THR A 61 4.78 -0.81 2.62
N SER A 62 5.41 -1.58 1.72
CA SER A 62 5.99 -1.04 0.48
C SER A 62 4.92 -0.42 -0.43
N ALA A 63 3.79 -1.12 -0.62
CA ALA A 63 2.66 -0.61 -1.40
C ALA A 63 2.07 0.67 -0.80
N TYR A 64 1.85 0.71 0.52
CA TYR A 64 1.33 1.87 1.24
C TYR A 64 2.26 3.08 1.08
N THR A 65 3.55 2.90 1.37
CA THR A 65 4.55 3.97 1.32
C THR A 65 4.65 4.57 -0.09
N ARG A 66 4.63 3.72 -1.11
CA ARG A 66 4.65 4.16 -2.51
C ARG A 66 3.41 4.96 -2.87
N LEU A 67 2.23 4.48 -2.51
CA LEU A 67 0.96 5.12 -2.83
C LEU A 67 0.85 6.49 -2.11
N TYR A 68 1.20 6.53 -0.82
CA TYR A 68 1.29 7.77 -0.04
C TYR A 68 2.25 8.79 -0.67
N THR A 69 3.47 8.37 -0.99
CA THR A 69 4.50 9.28 -1.55
C THR A 69 4.07 9.85 -2.90
N LEU A 70 3.46 9.04 -3.77
CA LEU A 70 3.02 9.52 -5.09
C LEU A 70 1.78 10.40 -4.99
N LEU A 71 0.85 10.11 -4.07
CA LEU A 71 -0.28 11.01 -3.81
C LEU A 71 0.19 12.40 -3.41
N LEU A 72 1.15 12.48 -2.47
CA LEU A 72 1.72 13.75 -2.03
C LEU A 72 2.38 14.50 -3.20
N ARG A 73 3.23 13.82 -3.98
CA ARG A 73 3.89 14.42 -5.15
C ARG A 73 2.90 14.91 -6.20
N VAL A 74 1.80 14.18 -6.43
CA VAL A 74 0.76 14.65 -7.35
C VAL A 74 0.10 15.89 -6.77
N ALA A 75 -0.30 15.89 -5.50
CA ALA A 75 -0.91 17.04 -4.85
C ALA A 75 -0.02 18.30 -4.90
N GLU A 76 1.29 18.15 -4.68
CA GLU A 76 2.27 19.24 -4.77
C GLU A 76 2.48 19.76 -6.19
N ALA A 77 2.31 18.89 -7.20
CA ALA A 77 2.44 19.26 -8.61
C ALA A 77 1.16 19.87 -9.21
N GLN A 78 0.03 19.79 -8.51
CA GLN A 78 -1.24 20.31 -8.99
C GLN A 78 -1.22 21.86 -9.09
N PRO A 79 -1.87 22.46 -10.11
CA PRO A 79 -2.73 21.80 -11.09
C PRO A 79 -2.00 21.23 -12.31
N VAL A 80 -0.66 21.32 -12.35
CA VAL A 80 0.17 21.08 -13.55
C VAL A 80 1.07 19.85 -13.32
N ALA A 81 0.45 18.70 -13.07
CA ALA A 81 1.18 17.45 -12.91
C ALA A 81 1.67 16.93 -14.28
N SER A 82 2.91 16.44 -14.35
CA SER A 82 3.42 15.84 -15.59
C SER A 82 2.72 14.50 -15.88
N SER A 83 2.58 14.15 -17.16
CA SER A 83 2.05 12.83 -17.56
C SER A 83 2.89 11.68 -17.00
N ALA A 84 4.20 11.86 -16.85
CA ALA A 84 5.07 10.88 -16.20
C ALA A 84 4.70 10.66 -14.72
N THR A 85 4.45 11.75 -13.97
CA THR A 85 4.01 11.69 -12.57
C THR A 85 2.66 10.98 -12.45
N LEU A 86 1.70 11.32 -13.32
CA LEU A 86 0.37 10.71 -13.33
C LEU A 86 0.43 9.23 -13.70
N ASN A 87 1.25 8.83 -14.67
CA ASN A 87 1.43 7.41 -15.05
C ASN A 87 2.06 6.59 -13.90
N LEU A 88 3.06 7.14 -13.21
CA LEU A 88 3.65 6.48 -12.04
C LEU A 88 2.62 6.29 -10.92
N PHE A 89 1.75 7.27 -10.74
CA PHE A 89 0.68 7.27 -9.76
C PHE A 89 -0.40 6.25 -10.09
N THR A 90 -0.94 6.23 -11.32
CA THR A 90 -1.90 5.21 -11.76
C THR A 90 -1.34 3.81 -11.60
N GLY A 91 -0.10 3.57 -12.03
CA GLY A 91 0.51 2.24 -11.82
C GLY A 91 0.74 1.91 -10.34
N ALA A 92 0.84 2.88 -9.44
CA ALA A 92 0.92 2.62 -8.00
C ALA A 92 -0.43 2.22 -7.40
N ILE A 93 -1.54 2.78 -7.92
CA ILE A 93 -2.90 2.37 -7.59
C ILE A 93 -3.12 0.90 -7.97
N ASP A 94 -2.78 0.51 -9.21
CA ASP A 94 -2.94 -0.87 -9.69
C ASP A 94 -2.12 -1.89 -8.86
N ARG A 95 -0.89 -1.51 -8.50
CA ARG A 95 -0.03 -2.36 -7.66
C ARG A 95 -0.54 -2.48 -6.24
N ALA A 96 -1.07 -1.39 -5.67
CA ALA A 96 -1.68 -1.42 -4.35
C ALA A 96 -2.90 -2.35 -4.33
N ASP A 97 -3.78 -2.26 -5.34
CA ASP A 97 -4.91 -3.17 -5.45
C ASP A 97 -4.46 -4.63 -5.63
N THR A 98 -3.45 -4.88 -6.46
CA THR A 98 -2.89 -6.23 -6.66
C THR A 98 -2.30 -6.80 -5.37
N SER A 99 -1.61 -5.98 -4.55
CA SER A 99 -1.04 -6.44 -3.28
C SER A 99 -2.09 -6.78 -2.21
N LEU A 100 -3.33 -6.34 -2.42
CA LEU A 100 -4.46 -6.64 -1.54
C LEU A 100 -5.26 -7.88 -1.98
N ARG A 101 -5.00 -8.42 -3.18
CA ARG A 101 -5.58 -9.69 -3.65
C ARG A 101 -4.75 -10.86 -3.14
#